data_AF-A0A258KNJ1-F1
#
_entry.id   AF-A0A258KNJ1-F1
#
_cell.length_a   1.000
_cell.length_b   1.000
_cell.length_c   1.000
_cell.angle_alpha   90.00
_cell.angle_beta   90.00
_cell.angle_gamma   90.00
#
_symmetry.space_group_name_H-M   'P 1'
#
loop_
_entity.id
_entity.type
_entity.pdbx_description
1 polymer ?
#
loop_
_entity_poly.entity_id
_entity_poly.type
_entity_poly.pdbx_seq_one_letter_code
_entity_poly.pdbx_strand_id
1 'polypeptide(L)'
;MKKQWLQLAFFNLFLVASIGVILRYKIAFSLPFIDQKHLLHGHSHFAFSGWVTHLLMTLLIGVLSKSKGNQVYGEYKWYVYANLFSGFGMLLSFPIQGYGLISISFSTLSILISYAFTIKYWKDLNRYRSGLVSSMAIKFSLLSIVIASLGTFALAFMMVTKNLHQNWYLASVYFYLHFQYNGWFFFAILGLFVSKLELIEGLVSPLKKIVQLFGIACIPAYFLSALWLPIPIWAYWMVLVAAILQVIGLAILIKTILKAKEAIKRLFSN
;
A
#
# COMPACT_ATOMS: atom_id res chain seq x y z
N MET A 1 19.33 -8.16 2.27
CA MET A 1 17.96 -8.49 1.82
C MET A 1 17.88 -9.98 1.55
N LYS A 2 16.84 -10.68 2.03
CA LYS A 2 16.68 -12.11 1.73
C LYS A 2 16.26 -12.29 0.27
N LYS A 3 17.16 -12.82 -0.56
CA LYS A 3 16.95 -13.06 -2.01
C LYS A 3 15.64 -13.82 -2.30
N GLN A 4 15.33 -14.84 -1.50
CA GLN A 4 14.14 -15.66 -1.62
C GLN A 4 12.83 -14.85 -1.55
N TRP A 5 12.72 -13.88 -0.64
CA TRP A 5 11.50 -13.08 -0.50
C TRP A 5 11.28 -12.17 -1.71
N LEU A 6 12.36 -11.64 -2.27
CA LEU A 6 12.28 -10.84 -3.49
C LEU A 6 11.92 -11.71 -4.71
N GLN A 7 12.49 -12.91 -4.83
CA GLN A 7 12.13 -13.87 -5.88
C GLN A 7 10.63 -14.22 -5.82
N LEU A 8 10.10 -14.44 -4.61
CA LEU A 8 8.66 -14.65 -4.40
C LEU A 8 7.83 -13.44 -4.83
N ALA A 9 8.30 -12.21 -4.60
CA ALA A 9 7.60 -11.01 -5.06
C ALA A 9 7.50 -10.96 -6.60
N PHE A 10 8.56 -11.31 -7.32
CA PHE A 10 8.53 -11.39 -8.78
C PHE A 10 7.66 -12.54 -9.29
N PHE A 11 7.68 -13.68 -8.62
CA PHE A 11 6.77 -14.78 -8.92
C PHE A 11 5.30 -14.38 -8.71
N ASN A 12 5.00 -13.67 -7.63
CA ASN A 12 3.64 -13.17 -7.36
C ASN A 12 3.22 -12.13 -8.40
N LEU A 13 4.13 -11.26 -8.87
CA LEU A 13 3.87 -10.37 -10.00
C LEU A 13 3.50 -11.14 -11.27
N PHE A 14 4.25 -12.20 -11.57
CA PHE A 14 3.95 -13.06 -12.72
C PHE A 14 2.54 -13.68 -12.61
N LEU A 15 2.14 -14.17 -11.43
CA LEU A 15 0.79 -14.68 -11.20
C LEU A 15 -0.28 -13.60 -11.37
N VAL A 16 -0.07 -12.41 -10.79
CA VAL A 16 -0.97 -11.26 -10.93
C VAL A 16 -1.15 -10.92 -12.41
N ALA A 17 -0.05 -10.76 -13.16
CA ALA A 17 -0.09 -10.45 -14.58
C ALA A 17 -0.83 -11.52 -15.39
N SER A 18 -0.54 -12.79 -15.14
CA SER A 18 -1.16 -13.92 -15.83
C SER A 18 -2.69 -13.96 -15.61
N ILE A 19 -3.13 -13.78 -14.37
CA ILE A 19 -4.57 -13.72 -14.04
C ILE A 19 -5.21 -12.46 -14.62
N GLY A 20 -4.49 -11.33 -14.65
CA GLY A 20 -4.94 -10.11 -15.31
C GLY A 20 -5.19 -10.31 -16.80
N VAL A 21 -4.33 -11.07 -17.49
CA VAL A 21 -4.54 -11.48 -18.89
C VAL A 21 -5.80 -12.34 -19.03
N ILE A 22 -6.02 -13.31 -18.14
CA ILE A 22 -7.24 -14.14 -18.15
C ILE A 22 -8.51 -13.29 -17.96
N LEU A 23 -8.49 -12.34 -17.02
CA LEU A 23 -9.60 -11.42 -16.77
C LEU A 23 -9.91 -10.55 -18.01
N ARG A 24 -8.88 -10.11 -18.75
CA ARG A 24 -9.04 -9.35 -20.00
C ARG A 24 -9.52 -10.23 -21.15
N TYR A 25 -8.97 -11.45 -21.25
CA TYR A 25 -9.41 -12.44 -22.22
C TYR A 25 -10.92 -12.70 -22.08
N LYS A 26 -11.42 -12.91 -20.85
CA LYS A 26 -12.83 -13.18 -20.60
C LYS A 26 -13.77 -12.02 -20.94
N ILE A 27 -13.27 -10.78 -21.03
CA ILE A 27 -14.06 -9.64 -21.53
C ILE A 27 -14.29 -9.76 -23.03
N ALA A 28 -13.31 -10.26 -23.78
CA ALA A 28 -13.36 -10.36 -25.23
C ALA A 28 -13.87 -11.72 -25.75
N PHE A 29 -13.67 -12.80 -24.98
CA PHE A 29 -13.93 -14.18 -25.40
C PHE A 29 -14.67 -14.96 -24.31
N SER A 30 -15.43 -15.97 -24.72
CA SER A 30 -16.17 -16.83 -23.79
C SER A 30 -15.22 -17.71 -22.95
N LEU A 31 -15.45 -17.73 -21.64
CA LEU A 31 -14.76 -18.59 -20.69
C LEU A 31 -15.73 -18.98 -19.55
N PRO A 32 -16.67 -19.91 -19.80
CA PRO A 32 -17.87 -20.08 -18.97
C PRO A 32 -17.59 -20.73 -17.60
N PHE A 33 -16.48 -21.45 -17.45
CA PHE A 33 -16.13 -22.16 -16.21
C PHE A 33 -15.46 -21.29 -15.13
N ILE A 34 -15.18 -20.02 -15.42
CA ILE A 34 -14.62 -19.06 -14.47
C ILE A 34 -15.67 -18.00 -14.21
N ASP A 35 -15.99 -17.66 -12.97
CA ASP A 35 -16.78 -16.47 -12.67
C ASP A 35 -15.91 -15.19 -12.72
N GLN A 36 -16.36 -14.16 -13.46
CA GLN A 36 -15.53 -12.96 -13.71
C GLN A 36 -15.32 -12.17 -12.42
N LYS A 37 -16.38 -12.03 -11.62
CA LYS A 37 -16.37 -11.21 -10.41
C LYS A 37 -15.55 -11.87 -9.32
N HIS A 38 -15.71 -13.18 -9.13
CA HIS A 38 -14.95 -13.99 -8.19
C HIS A 38 -13.46 -14.01 -8.52
N LEU A 39 -13.10 -14.22 -9.80
CA LEU A 39 -11.70 -14.16 -10.23
C LEU A 39 -11.13 -12.74 -10.05
N LEU A 40 -11.92 -11.69 -10.35
CA LEU A 40 -11.52 -10.31 -10.14
C LEU A 40 -11.21 -10.02 -8.66
N HIS A 41 -12.04 -10.49 -7.73
CA HIS A 41 -11.78 -10.35 -6.30
C HIS A 41 -10.50 -11.08 -5.89
N GLY A 42 -10.32 -12.34 -6.30
CA GLY A 42 -9.10 -13.10 -6.01
C GLY A 42 -7.85 -12.41 -6.55
N HIS A 43 -7.91 -11.93 -7.79
CA HIS A 43 -6.85 -11.17 -8.44
C HIS A 43 -6.50 -9.89 -7.69
N SER A 44 -7.50 -9.03 -7.38
CA SER A 44 -7.25 -7.75 -6.72
C SER A 44 -6.73 -7.92 -5.30
N HIS A 45 -7.30 -8.85 -4.53
CA HIS A 45 -6.84 -9.14 -3.16
C HIS A 45 -5.40 -9.66 -3.16
N PHE A 46 -5.06 -10.60 -4.06
CA PHE A 46 -3.70 -11.11 -4.18
C PHE A 46 -2.71 -10.07 -4.71
N ALA A 47 -3.11 -9.23 -5.65
CA ALA A 47 -2.28 -8.14 -6.15
C ALA A 47 -1.88 -7.17 -5.01
N PHE A 48 -2.82 -6.82 -4.14
CA PHE A 48 -2.58 -5.90 -3.04
C PHE A 48 -1.79 -6.53 -1.88
N SER A 49 -2.22 -7.70 -1.38
CA SER A 49 -1.60 -8.33 -0.21
C SER A 49 -0.43 -9.25 -0.61
N GLY A 50 -0.72 -10.23 -1.46
CA GLY A 50 0.22 -11.27 -1.87
C GLY A 50 1.39 -10.74 -2.67
N TRP A 51 1.20 -9.71 -3.50
CA TRP A 51 2.27 -9.12 -4.29
C TRP A 51 2.80 -7.78 -3.73
N VAL A 52 2.05 -6.69 -3.82
CA VAL A 52 2.58 -5.35 -3.51
C VAL A 52 2.97 -5.24 -2.05
N THR A 53 2.08 -5.62 -1.13
CA THR A 53 2.36 -5.57 0.32
C THR A 53 3.51 -6.49 0.69
N HIS A 54 3.60 -7.70 0.12
CA HIS A 54 4.74 -8.60 0.32
C HIS A 54 6.07 -7.96 -0.10
N LEU A 55 6.11 -7.34 -1.28
CA LEU A 55 7.29 -6.62 -1.77
C LEU A 55 7.66 -5.47 -0.83
N LEU A 56 6.70 -4.64 -0.44
CA LEU A 56 6.93 -3.49 0.44
C LEU A 56 7.40 -3.93 1.82
N MET A 57 6.77 -4.94 2.45
CA MET A 57 7.23 -5.51 3.71
C MET A 57 8.68 -6.00 3.60
N THR A 58 9.02 -6.72 2.51
CA THR A 58 10.38 -7.22 2.26
C THR A 58 11.40 -6.08 2.16
N LEU A 59 11.09 -5.02 1.41
CA LEU A 59 11.96 -3.88 1.21
C LEU A 59 12.11 -3.04 2.50
N LEU A 60 11.01 -2.83 3.23
CA LEU A 60 11.00 -2.13 4.51
C LEU A 60 11.84 -2.88 5.56
N ILE A 61 11.69 -4.21 5.68
CA ILE A 61 12.58 -5.03 6.53
C ILE A 61 14.05 -4.86 6.10
N GLY A 62 14.31 -4.73 4.80
CA GLY A 62 15.62 -4.37 4.26
C GLY A 62 16.16 -3.05 4.81
N VAL A 63 15.33 -2.01 4.93
CA VAL A 63 15.71 -0.73 5.55
C VAL A 63 16.08 -0.91 7.02
N LEU A 64 15.26 -1.62 7.80
CA LEU A 64 15.58 -1.90 9.21
C LEU A 64 16.86 -2.72 9.37
N SER A 65 17.14 -3.65 8.45
CA SER A 65 18.35 -4.48 8.52
C SER A 65 19.65 -3.68 8.46
N LYS A 66 19.64 -2.49 7.87
CA LYS A 66 20.80 -1.59 7.87
C LYS A 66 21.15 -1.05 9.27
N SER A 67 20.15 -0.91 10.15
CA SER A 67 20.33 -0.40 11.50
C SER A 67 20.39 -1.50 12.57
N LYS A 68 19.71 -2.63 12.33
CA LYS A 68 19.56 -3.73 13.30
C LYS A 68 20.37 -4.99 12.94
N GLY A 69 20.98 -5.03 11.77
CA GLY A 69 21.65 -6.22 11.24
C GLY A 69 20.69 -7.29 10.70
N ASN A 70 21.24 -8.41 10.25
CA ASN A 70 20.50 -9.47 9.54
C ASN A 70 19.55 -10.29 10.42
N GLN A 71 19.66 -10.22 11.75
CA GLN A 71 18.74 -10.88 12.68
C GLN A 71 17.27 -10.46 12.50
N VAL A 72 17.04 -9.24 11.97
CA VAL A 72 15.70 -8.72 11.70
C VAL A 72 14.91 -9.62 10.74
N TYR A 73 15.57 -10.30 9.79
CA TYR A 73 14.88 -11.21 8.88
C TYR A 73 14.31 -12.43 9.60
N GLY A 74 14.93 -12.87 10.70
CA GLY A 74 14.41 -13.93 11.56
C GLY A 74 13.20 -13.48 12.36
N GLU A 75 13.24 -12.26 12.92
CA GLU A 75 12.14 -11.67 13.69
C GLU A 75 10.88 -11.44 12.84
N TYR A 76 11.05 -11.03 11.58
CA TYR A 76 9.93 -10.69 10.70
C TYR A 76 9.43 -11.84 9.82
N LYS A 77 10.09 -13.01 9.86
CA LYS A 77 9.80 -14.13 8.94
C LYS A 77 8.32 -14.53 8.96
N TRP A 78 7.73 -14.59 10.15
CA TRP A 78 6.35 -15.07 10.30
C TRP A 78 5.32 -14.07 9.78
N TYR A 79 5.57 -12.77 9.87
CA TYR A 79 4.68 -11.77 9.26
C TYR A 79 4.67 -11.89 7.74
N VAL A 80 5.83 -12.11 7.13
CA VAL A 80 5.96 -12.28 5.68
C VAL A 80 5.27 -13.56 5.22
N TYR A 81 5.55 -14.70 5.86
CA TYR A 81 4.91 -15.96 5.49
C TYR A 81 3.41 -15.97 5.76
N ALA A 82 2.95 -15.36 6.86
CA ALA A 82 1.53 -15.22 7.13
C ALA A 82 0.83 -14.36 6.06
N ASN A 83 1.46 -13.25 5.60
CA ASN A 83 0.91 -12.42 4.52
C ASN A 83 0.83 -13.18 3.18
N LEU A 84 1.85 -14.00 2.88
CA LEU A 84 1.81 -14.87 1.70
C LEU A 84 0.71 -15.92 1.83
N PHE A 85 0.60 -16.56 3.00
CA PHE A 85 -0.43 -17.56 3.28
C PHE A 85 -1.84 -16.98 3.13
N SER A 86 -2.10 -15.79 3.70
CA SER A 86 -3.39 -15.11 3.51
C SER A 86 -3.62 -14.67 2.07
N GLY A 87 -2.58 -14.18 1.38
CA GLY A 87 -2.63 -13.81 -0.03
C GLY A 87 -3.02 -14.99 -0.91
N PHE A 88 -2.29 -16.10 -0.85
CA PHE A 88 -2.61 -17.31 -1.63
C PHE A 88 -3.95 -17.92 -1.22
N GLY A 89 -4.30 -17.88 0.08
CA GLY A 89 -5.62 -18.28 0.55
C GLY A 89 -6.74 -17.49 -0.12
N MET A 90 -6.61 -16.17 -0.23
CA MET A 90 -7.56 -15.33 -0.98
C MET A 90 -7.53 -15.62 -2.48
N LEU A 91 -6.35 -15.77 -3.08
CA LEU A 91 -6.20 -16.06 -4.51
C LEU A 91 -6.96 -17.31 -4.94
N LEU A 92 -6.94 -18.35 -4.10
CA LEU A 92 -7.60 -19.63 -4.39
C LEU A 92 -9.07 -19.63 -3.99
N SER A 93 -9.42 -19.06 -2.83
CA SER A 93 -10.78 -19.15 -2.30
C SER A 93 -11.76 -18.21 -2.99
N PHE A 94 -11.37 -16.98 -3.35
CA PHE A 94 -12.28 -16.04 -4.00
C PHE A 94 -12.82 -16.54 -5.34
N PRO A 95 -12.00 -17.10 -6.27
CA PRO A 95 -12.52 -17.69 -7.50
C PRO A 95 -13.54 -18.81 -7.28
N ILE A 96 -13.41 -19.58 -6.20
CA ILE A 96 -14.26 -20.76 -5.91
C ILE A 96 -15.61 -20.34 -5.30
N GLN A 97 -15.60 -19.45 -4.32
CA GLN A 97 -16.78 -19.17 -3.49
C GLN A 97 -17.10 -17.68 -3.33
N GLY A 98 -16.39 -16.78 -4.01
CA GLY A 98 -16.56 -15.34 -3.88
C GLY A 98 -16.36 -14.88 -2.44
N TYR A 99 -17.30 -14.09 -1.91
CA TYR A 99 -17.33 -13.66 -0.50
C TYR A 99 -17.84 -14.76 0.45
N GLY A 100 -17.38 -15.99 0.27
CA GLY A 100 -17.65 -17.11 1.18
C GLY A 100 -16.80 -17.03 2.45
N LEU A 101 -17.14 -17.87 3.44
CA LEU A 101 -16.51 -17.88 4.77
C LEU A 101 -14.98 -17.96 4.69
N ILE A 102 -14.43 -18.90 3.91
CA ILE A 102 -12.98 -19.10 3.79
C ILE A 102 -12.26 -17.84 3.25
N SER A 103 -12.84 -17.14 2.27
CA SER A 103 -12.26 -15.95 1.62
C SER A 103 -12.29 -14.76 2.58
N ILE A 104 -13.39 -14.61 3.32
CA ILE A 104 -13.52 -13.60 4.38
C ILE A 104 -12.54 -13.89 5.53
N SER A 105 -12.35 -15.14 5.92
CA SER A 105 -11.39 -15.53 6.95
C SER A 105 -9.96 -15.15 6.53
N PHE A 106 -9.54 -15.45 5.30
CA PHE A 106 -8.22 -15.05 4.81
C PHE A 106 -8.06 -13.53 4.65
N SER A 107 -9.11 -12.82 4.21
CA SER A 107 -9.09 -11.36 4.13
C SER A 107 -8.95 -10.73 5.53
N THR A 108 -9.71 -11.23 6.51
CA THR A 108 -9.62 -10.80 7.91
C THR A 108 -8.23 -11.09 8.48
N LEU A 109 -7.69 -12.29 8.23
CA LEU A 109 -6.34 -12.66 8.64
C LEU A 109 -5.30 -11.70 8.04
N SER A 110 -5.44 -11.33 6.77
CA SER A 110 -4.55 -10.36 6.12
C SER A 110 -4.56 -8.98 6.82
N ILE A 111 -5.73 -8.52 7.28
CA ILE A 111 -5.85 -7.27 8.05
C ILE A 111 -5.13 -7.41 9.39
N LEU A 112 -5.36 -8.49 10.13
CA LEU A 112 -4.70 -8.74 11.42
C LEU A 112 -3.17 -8.81 11.30
N ILE A 113 -2.66 -9.47 10.25
CA ILE A 113 -1.23 -9.52 9.95
C ILE A 113 -0.68 -8.11 9.69
N SER A 114 -1.41 -7.28 8.93
CA SER A 114 -1.00 -5.89 8.66
C SER A 114 -0.90 -5.05 9.93
N TYR A 115 -1.80 -5.25 10.90
CA TYR A 115 -1.76 -4.58 12.19
C TYR A 115 -0.58 -5.05 13.02
N ALA A 116 -0.38 -6.37 13.10
CA ALA A 116 0.71 -6.96 13.86
C ALA A 116 2.07 -6.52 13.30
N PHE A 117 2.23 -6.50 11.97
CA PHE A 117 3.40 -5.96 11.30
C PHE A 117 3.57 -4.47 11.60
N THR A 118 2.50 -3.68 11.50
CA THR A 118 2.53 -2.23 11.76
C THR A 118 3.01 -1.93 13.17
N ILE A 119 2.44 -2.57 14.19
CA ILE A 119 2.82 -2.34 15.59
C ILE A 119 4.30 -2.69 15.81
N LYS A 120 4.75 -3.85 15.33
CA LYS A 120 6.14 -4.31 15.51
C LYS A 120 7.12 -3.42 14.74
N TYR A 121 6.84 -3.11 13.49
CA TYR A 121 7.69 -2.27 12.65
C TYR A 121 7.76 -0.83 13.17
N TRP A 122 6.65 -0.26 13.64
CA TRP A 122 6.63 1.07 14.24
C TRP A 122 7.51 1.15 15.50
N LYS A 123 7.44 0.12 16.37
CA LYS A 123 8.31 0.03 17.55
C LYS A 123 9.78 -0.04 17.18
N ASP A 124 10.15 -0.88 16.20
CA ASP A 124 11.54 -0.97 15.73
C ASP A 124 12.01 0.33 15.05
N LEU A 125 11.15 1.02 14.29
CA LEU A 125 11.48 2.35 13.74
C LEU A 125 11.79 3.36 14.85
N ASN A 126 10.96 3.42 15.90
CA ASN A 126 11.20 4.31 17.03
C ASN A 126 12.52 3.99 17.75
N ARG A 127 12.89 2.71 17.84
CA ARG A 127 14.08 2.28 18.56
C ARG A 127 15.38 2.48 17.78
N TYR A 128 15.38 2.15 16.48
CA TYR A 128 16.62 2.06 15.69
C TYR A 128 16.77 3.14 14.62
N ARG A 129 15.70 3.88 14.33
CA ARG A 129 15.65 4.88 13.23
C ARG A 129 14.88 6.13 13.63
N SER A 130 14.91 6.50 14.91
CA SER A 130 14.27 7.73 15.39
C SER A 130 14.87 8.97 14.71
N GLY A 131 14.06 10.01 14.49
CA GLY A 131 14.50 11.28 13.92
C GLY A 131 14.73 11.31 12.41
N LEU A 132 14.77 10.16 11.71
CA LEU A 132 14.95 10.11 10.26
C LEU A 132 13.68 10.50 9.49
N VAL A 133 13.87 11.16 8.34
CA VAL A 133 12.76 11.59 7.48
C VAL A 133 12.09 10.37 6.84
N SER A 134 12.88 9.35 6.48
CA SER A 134 12.36 8.07 5.98
C SER A 134 11.43 7.41 7.00
N SER A 135 11.75 7.47 8.29
CA SER A 135 10.91 6.93 9.35
C SER A 135 9.57 7.66 9.45
N MET A 136 9.52 8.97 9.19
CA MET A 136 8.26 9.72 9.13
C MET A 136 7.38 9.24 7.96
N ALA A 137 7.95 9.09 6.76
CA ALA A 137 7.22 8.58 5.60
C ALA A 137 6.71 7.15 5.83
N ILE A 138 7.55 6.26 6.35
CA ILE A 138 7.13 4.87 6.61
C ILE A 138 6.05 4.82 7.70
N LYS A 139 6.09 5.69 8.71
CA LYS A 139 4.99 5.79 9.69
C LYS A 139 3.68 6.24 9.05
N PHE A 140 3.70 7.22 8.15
CA PHE A 140 2.50 7.59 7.38
C PHE A 140 1.94 6.41 6.58
N SER A 141 2.82 5.65 5.93
CA SER A 141 2.46 4.42 5.21
C SER A 141 1.76 3.41 6.13
N LEU A 142 2.39 3.07 7.27
CA LEU A 142 1.85 2.10 8.23
C LEU A 142 0.53 2.55 8.86
N LEU A 143 0.39 3.84 9.16
CA LEU A 143 -0.88 4.38 9.63
C LEU A 143 -1.95 4.27 8.55
N SER A 144 -1.60 4.50 7.28
CA SER A 144 -2.54 4.45 6.17
C SER A 144 -3.08 3.05 5.89
N ILE A 145 -2.28 1.99 6.00
CA ILE A 145 -2.81 0.61 5.86
C ILE A 145 -3.79 0.26 6.98
N VAL A 146 -3.57 0.80 8.19
CA VAL A 146 -4.51 0.65 9.31
C VAL A 146 -5.78 1.46 9.07
N ILE A 147 -5.68 2.71 8.58
CA ILE A 147 -6.85 3.53 8.28
C ILE A 147 -7.66 2.91 7.13
N ALA A 148 -7.00 2.40 6.08
CA ALA A 148 -7.66 1.80 4.92
C ALA A 148 -8.65 0.69 5.30
N SER A 149 -8.35 -0.10 6.35
CA SER A 149 -9.22 -1.19 6.80
C SER A 149 -10.59 -0.71 7.28
N LEU A 150 -10.74 0.56 7.70
CA LEU A 150 -12.04 1.14 8.05
C LEU A 150 -13.00 1.08 6.86
N GLY A 151 -12.48 1.28 5.64
CA GLY A 151 -13.23 1.07 4.41
C GLY A 151 -13.73 -0.37 4.29
N THR A 152 -12.85 -1.36 4.52
CA THR A 152 -13.25 -2.78 4.46
C THR A 152 -14.24 -3.18 5.56
N PHE A 153 -14.14 -2.62 6.76
CA PHE A 153 -15.09 -2.89 7.84
C PHE A 153 -16.46 -2.28 7.55
N ALA A 154 -16.49 -1.06 7.01
CA ALA A 154 -17.74 -0.46 6.54
C ALA A 154 -18.40 -1.33 5.45
N LEU A 155 -17.61 -1.86 4.51
CA LEU A 155 -18.11 -2.77 3.48
C LEU A 155 -18.68 -4.05 4.08
N ALA A 156 -17.95 -4.68 4.99
CA ALA A 156 -18.39 -5.89 5.68
C ALA A 156 -19.68 -5.66 6.46
N PHE A 157 -19.79 -4.54 7.18
CA PHE A 157 -20.98 -4.14 7.91
C PHE A 157 -22.19 -3.99 6.97
N MET A 158 -22.04 -3.31 5.82
CA MET A 158 -23.11 -3.17 4.84
C MET A 158 -23.55 -4.53 4.24
N MET A 159 -22.60 -5.43 3.98
CA MET A 159 -22.90 -6.77 3.46
C MET A 159 -23.68 -7.61 4.48
N VAL A 160 -23.30 -7.57 5.76
CA VAL A 160 -23.97 -8.33 6.83
C VAL A 160 -25.36 -7.77 7.13
N THR A 161 -25.50 -6.46 7.18
CA THR A 161 -26.80 -5.79 7.44
C THR A 161 -27.72 -5.75 6.23
N LYS A 162 -27.24 -6.19 5.05
CA LYS A 162 -27.95 -6.13 3.76
C LYS A 162 -28.38 -4.72 3.34
N ASN A 163 -27.79 -3.68 3.93
CA ASN A 163 -28.04 -2.26 3.61
C ASN A 163 -27.01 -1.74 2.59
N LEU A 164 -27.09 -2.26 1.36
CA LEU A 164 -26.16 -1.90 0.28
C LEU A 164 -26.67 -0.69 -0.50
N HIS A 165 -26.53 0.50 0.10
CA HIS A 165 -26.71 1.74 -0.64
C HIS A 165 -25.49 2.00 -1.54
N GLN A 166 -25.74 2.23 -2.83
CA GLN A 166 -24.68 2.37 -3.84
C GLN A 166 -23.62 3.43 -3.48
N ASN A 167 -24.04 4.61 -2.98
CA ASN A 167 -23.11 5.68 -2.62
C ASN A 167 -22.22 5.30 -1.43
N TRP A 168 -22.78 4.64 -0.42
CA TRP A 168 -22.04 4.18 0.75
C TRP A 168 -21.08 3.04 0.41
N TYR A 169 -21.52 2.12 -0.44
CA TYR A 169 -20.68 1.06 -1.01
C TYR A 169 -19.48 1.65 -1.76
N LEU A 170 -19.71 2.59 -2.68
CA LEU A 170 -18.66 3.24 -3.45
C LEU A 170 -17.71 4.05 -2.56
N ALA A 171 -18.25 4.80 -1.58
CA ALA A 171 -17.44 5.53 -0.62
C ALA A 171 -16.50 4.60 0.16
N SER A 172 -17.02 3.50 0.68
CA SER A 172 -16.24 2.49 1.42
C SER A 172 -15.13 1.85 0.57
N VAL A 173 -15.44 1.48 -0.67
CA VAL A 173 -14.45 0.91 -1.61
C VAL A 173 -13.39 1.94 -1.98
N TYR A 174 -13.78 3.16 -2.37
CA TYR A 174 -12.83 4.22 -2.71
C TYR A 174 -11.99 4.66 -1.53
N PHE A 175 -12.53 4.64 -0.31
CA PHE A 175 -11.78 4.95 0.90
C PHE A 175 -10.68 3.93 1.13
N TYR A 176 -11.01 2.63 1.06
CA TYR A 176 -10.01 1.57 1.14
C TYR A 176 -8.93 1.73 0.06
N LEU A 177 -9.33 1.89 -1.20
CA LEU A 177 -8.39 2.03 -2.32
C LEU A 177 -7.51 3.28 -2.18
N HIS A 178 -8.09 4.41 -1.76
CA HIS A 178 -7.36 5.66 -1.58
C HIS A 178 -6.22 5.50 -0.59
N PHE A 179 -6.50 5.00 0.62
CA PHE A 179 -5.48 4.83 1.65
C PHE A 179 -4.55 3.64 1.39
N GLN A 180 -4.93 2.68 0.53
CA GLN A 180 -3.99 1.67 0.03
C GLN A 180 -2.99 2.28 -0.96
N TYR A 181 -3.47 2.94 -2.02
CA TYR A 181 -2.61 3.48 -3.08
C TYR A 181 -1.82 4.71 -2.61
N ASN A 182 -2.52 5.77 -2.20
CA ASN A 182 -1.93 7.07 -1.87
C ASN A 182 -1.36 7.12 -0.44
N GLY A 183 -1.80 6.18 0.40
CA GLY A 183 -1.31 6.00 1.75
C GLY A 183 -0.22 4.92 1.83
N TRP A 184 -0.64 3.67 2.01
CA TRP A 184 0.25 2.54 2.24
C TRP A 184 1.35 2.41 1.18
N PHE A 185 0.99 2.25 -0.10
CA PHE A 185 1.96 2.01 -1.17
C PHE A 185 2.85 3.24 -1.43
N PHE A 186 2.23 4.39 -1.67
CA PHE A 186 2.95 5.61 -2.00
C PHE A 186 3.94 6.00 -0.90
N PHE A 187 3.52 6.05 0.37
CA PHE A 187 4.42 6.43 1.45
C PHE A 187 5.46 5.35 1.78
N ALA A 188 5.19 4.07 1.53
CA ALA A 188 6.22 3.04 1.67
C ALA A 188 7.33 3.25 0.63
N ILE A 189 6.96 3.46 -0.64
CA ILE A 189 7.90 3.74 -1.73
C ILE A 189 8.65 5.06 -1.48
N LEU A 190 7.93 6.11 -1.09
CA LEU A 190 8.54 7.40 -0.72
C LEU A 190 9.51 7.23 0.44
N GLY A 191 9.14 6.46 1.48
CA GLY A 191 10.02 6.16 2.61
C GLY A 191 11.27 5.39 2.22
N LEU A 192 11.14 4.40 1.32
CA LEU A 192 12.27 3.68 0.73
C LEU A 192 13.19 4.63 -0.05
N PHE A 193 12.62 5.50 -0.87
CA PHE A 193 13.37 6.48 -1.66
C PHE A 193 14.07 7.53 -0.78
N VAL A 194 13.35 8.12 0.18
CA VAL A 194 13.88 9.06 1.17
C VAL A 194 14.98 8.41 2.00
N SER A 195 14.90 7.12 2.36
CA SER A 195 15.94 6.43 3.14
C SER A 195 17.31 6.37 2.45
N LYS A 196 17.32 6.57 1.12
CA LYS A 196 18.53 6.65 0.30
C LYS A 196 19.00 8.10 0.18
N LEU A 197 18.08 9.02 -0.11
CA LEU A 197 18.41 10.43 -0.34
C LEU A 197 18.73 11.21 0.93
N GLU A 198 18.18 10.83 2.08
CA GLU A 198 18.42 11.53 3.35
C GLU A 198 19.88 11.44 3.83
N LEU A 199 20.69 10.57 3.21
CA LEU A 199 22.12 10.45 3.43
C LEU A 199 22.93 11.53 2.70
N ILE A 200 22.33 12.23 1.73
CA ILE A 200 22.98 13.31 0.98
C ILE A 200 22.82 14.60 1.77
N GLU A 201 23.94 15.28 2.03
CA GLU A 201 23.97 16.53 2.78
C GLU A 201 23.05 17.60 2.16
N GLY A 202 22.34 18.33 3.01
CA GLY A 202 21.40 19.38 2.58
C GLY A 202 20.04 18.88 2.06
N LEU A 203 19.81 17.56 1.91
CA LEU A 203 18.52 17.05 1.43
C LEU A 203 17.48 16.75 2.53
N VAL A 204 17.89 16.67 3.79
CA VAL A 204 16.99 16.33 4.91
C VAL A 204 15.78 17.28 5.00
N SER A 205 16.01 18.59 4.96
CA SER A 205 14.96 19.61 5.05
C SER A 205 13.92 19.55 3.90
N PRO A 206 14.33 19.58 2.61
CA PRO A 206 13.37 19.47 1.51
C PRO A 206 12.62 18.11 1.52
N LEU A 207 13.30 17.00 1.82
CA LEU A 207 12.65 15.69 1.93
C LEU A 207 11.58 15.67 3.04
N LYS A 208 11.87 16.29 4.20
CA LYS A 208 10.89 16.40 5.29
C LYS A 208 9.66 17.18 4.86
N LYS A 209 9.86 18.31 4.17
CA LYS A 209 8.77 19.13 3.63
C LYS A 209 7.93 18.36 2.60
N ILE A 210 8.56 17.60 1.71
CA ILE A 210 7.87 16.74 0.74
C ILE A 210 6.95 15.75 1.45
N VAL A 211 7.47 15.00 2.42
CA VAL A 211 6.69 13.98 3.16
C VAL A 211 5.53 14.63 3.93
N GLN A 212 5.75 15.79 4.54
CA GLN A 212 4.69 16.53 5.25
C GLN A 212 3.59 17.02 4.30
N LEU A 213 3.96 17.62 3.15
CA LEU A 213 3.00 18.13 2.18
C LEU A 213 2.12 17.01 1.62
N PHE A 214 2.72 15.90 1.19
CA PHE A 214 1.96 14.74 0.75
C PHE A 214 1.12 14.14 1.89
N GLY A 215 1.67 14.08 3.12
CA GLY A 215 0.98 13.49 4.27
C GLY A 215 -0.28 14.26 4.64
N ILE A 216 -0.18 15.58 4.72
CA ILE A 216 -1.30 16.49 4.98
C ILE A 216 -2.31 16.42 3.83
N ALA A 217 -1.84 16.37 2.57
CA ALA A 217 -2.72 16.31 1.41
C ALA A 217 -3.47 14.97 1.28
N CYS A 218 -2.89 13.85 1.75
CA CYS A 218 -3.47 12.52 1.58
C CYS A 218 -4.87 12.42 2.20
N ILE A 219 -5.10 12.99 3.39
CA ILE A 219 -6.40 12.90 4.08
C ILE A 219 -7.53 13.54 3.25
N PRO A 220 -7.46 14.84 2.89
CA PRO A 220 -8.49 15.49 2.07
C PRO A 220 -8.53 14.97 0.63
N ALA A 221 -7.42 14.42 0.10
CA ALA A 221 -7.38 13.87 -1.25
C ALA A 221 -8.25 12.62 -1.45
N TYR A 222 -8.79 12.01 -0.37
CA TYR A 222 -9.81 10.98 -0.51
C TYR A 222 -11.00 11.44 -1.37
N PHE A 223 -11.44 12.69 -1.17
CA PHE A 223 -12.55 13.25 -1.96
C PHE A 223 -12.22 13.40 -3.45
N LEU A 224 -10.93 13.50 -3.81
CA LEU A 224 -10.51 13.46 -5.22
C LEU A 224 -10.68 12.06 -5.83
N SER A 225 -10.66 11.01 -5.02
CA SER A 225 -10.89 9.62 -5.48
C SER A 225 -12.38 9.27 -5.58
N ALA A 226 -13.25 10.08 -4.97
CA ALA A 226 -14.69 9.89 -4.93
C ALA A 226 -15.45 10.65 -6.05
N LEU A 227 -14.88 10.70 -7.26
CA LEU A 227 -15.32 11.53 -8.40
C LEU A 227 -16.80 11.40 -8.80
N TRP A 228 -17.45 10.30 -8.41
CA TRP A 228 -18.82 9.95 -8.80
C TRP A 228 -19.84 10.12 -7.68
N LEU A 229 -19.43 10.61 -6.52
CA LEU A 229 -20.33 10.91 -5.41
C LEU A 229 -20.79 12.38 -5.48
N PRO A 230 -22.01 12.69 -5.02
CA PRO A 230 -22.40 14.08 -4.82
C PRO A 230 -21.57 14.68 -3.68
N ILE A 231 -20.47 15.35 -4.03
CA ILE A 231 -19.56 15.96 -3.06
C ILE A 231 -20.10 17.34 -2.65
N PRO A 232 -20.26 17.63 -1.34
CA PRO A 232 -20.68 18.95 -0.88
C PRO A 232 -19.59 20.01 -1.13
N ILE A 233 -19.97 21.28 -1.22
CA ILE A 233 -19.06 22.37 -1.61
C ILE A 233 -17.84 22.52 -0.69
N TRP A 234 -17.98 22.23 0.60
CA TRP A 234 -16.86 22.26 1.56
C TRP A 234 -15.79 21.22 1.23
N ALA A 235 -16.18 20.05 0.73
CA ALA A 235 -15.26 19.00 0.34
C ALA A 235 -14.54 19.32 -0.99
N TYR A 236 -15.15 20.10 -1.88
CA TYR A 236 -14.45 20.66 -3.04
C TYR A 236 -13.27 21.55 -2.64
N TRP A 237 -13.44 22.42 -1.64
CA TRP A 237 -12.33 23.23 -1.11
C TRP A 237 -11.21 22.36 -0.52
N MET A 238 -11.57 21.28 0.18
CA MET A 238 -10.58 20.31 0.66
C MET A 238 -9.80 19.66 -0.48
N VAL A 239 -10.47 19.27 -1.56
CA VAL A 239 -9.83 18.71 -2.76
C VAL A 239 -8.88 19.71 -3.40
N LEU A 240 -9.30 20.97 -3.56
CA LEU A 240 -8.47 22.03 -4.14
C LEU A 240 -7.18 22.23 -3.32
N VAL A 241 -7.30 22.34 -2.00
CA VAL A 241 -6.15 22.48 -1.10
C VAL A 241 -5.24 21.25 -1.19
N ALA A 242 -5.81 20.04 -1.19
CA ALA A 242 -5.04 18.80 -1.33
C ALA A 242 -4.23 18.77 -2.63
N ALA A 243 -4.86 19.13 -3.76
CA ALA A 243 -4.23 19.15 -5.07
C ALA A 243 -3.08 20.18 -5.11
N ILE A 244 -3.29 21.39 -4.58
CA ILE A 244 -2.24 22.42 -4.51
C ILE A 244 -1.05 21.93 -3.68
N LEU A 245 -1.30 21.34 -2.50
CA LEU A 245 -0.24 20.79 -1.66
C LEU A 245 0.54 19.67 -2.36
N GLN A 246 -0.13 18.79 -3.11
CA GLN A 246 0.50 17.74 -3.90
C GLN A 246 1.38 18.33 -5.03
N VAL A 247 0.90 19.35 -5.74
CA VAL A 247 1.67 20.03 -6.80
C VAL A 247 2.91 20.71 -6.23
N ILE A 248 2.78 21.41 -5.09
CA ILE A 248 3.93 22.02 -4.40
C ILE A 248 4.91 20.93 -3.95
N GLY A 249 4.42 19.85 -3.35
CA GLY A 249 5.24 18.71 -2.93
C GLY A 249 6.01 18.09 -4.10
N LEU A 250 5.34 17.89 -5.23
CA LEU A 250 5.95 17.37 -6.47
C LEU A 250 6.99 18.32 -7.05
N ALA A 251 6.71 19.63 -7.10
CA ALA A 251 7.65 20.63 -7.58
C ALA A 251 8.93 20.65 -6.73
N ILE A 252 8.80 20.56 -5.40
CA ILE A 252 9.94 20.47 -4.49
C ILE A 252 10.71 19.15 -4.71
N LEU A 253 10.01 18.03 -4.89
CA LEU A 253 10.63 16.73 -5.18
C LEU A 253 11.47 16.78 -6.46
N ILE A 254 10.91 17.29 -7.56
CA ILE A 254 11.60 17.44 -8.84
C ILE A 254 12.83 18.35 -8.68
N LYS A 255 12.67 19.52 -8.05
CA LYS A 255 13.78 20.45 -7.81
C LYS A 255 14.89 19.81 -6.97
N THR A 256 14.52 19.02 -5.96
CA THR A 256 15.46 18.31 -5.08
C THR A 256 16.25 17.26 -5.86
N ILE A 257 15.59 16.46 -6.70
CA ILE A 257 16.24 15.45 -7.54
C ILE A 257 17.17 16.11 -8.55
N LEU A 258 16.74 17.18 -9.22
CA LEU A 258 17.55 17.90 -10.20
C LEU A 258 18.80 18.51 -9.57
N LYS A 259 18.66 19.15 -8.40
CA LYS A 259 19.80 19.74 -7.67
C LYS A 259 20.81 18.70 -7.22
N ALA A 260 20.35 17.49 -6.86
CA ALA A 260 21.20 16.42 -6.35
C ALA A 260 21.55 15.35 -7.41
N LYS A 261 21.30 15.61 -8.70
CA LYS A 261 21.39 14.60 -9.77
C LYS A 261 22.71 13.82 -9.76
N GLU A 262 23.84 14.51 -9.65
CA GLU A 262 25.16 13.86 -9.66
C GLU A 262 25.41 13.02 -8.40
N ALA A 263 25.00 13.51 -7.23
CA ALA A 263 25.09 12.75 -5.97
C ALA A 263 24.19 11.51 -6.00
N ILE A 264 22.99 11.63 -6.57
CA ILE A 264 22.06 10.52 -6.77
C ILE A 264 22.67 9.50 -7.73
N LYS A 265 23.24 9.93 -8.85
CA LYS A 265 23.87 9.02 -9.82
C LYS A 265 24.96 8.18 -9.17
N ARG A 266 25.82 8.78 -8.34
CA ARG A 266 26.87 8.08 -7.58
C ARG A 266 26.30 7.09 -6.55
N LEU A 267 25.16 7.41 -5.95
CA LEU A 267 24.51 6.55 -4.95
C LEU A 267 23.96 5.24 -5.53
N PHE A 268 23.57 5.24 -6.82
CA PHE A 268 22.96 4.10 -7.49
C PHE A 268 23.88 3.39 -8.49
N SER A 269 25.09 3.92 -8.75
CA SER A 269 26.11 3.25 -9.56
C SER A 269 26.94 2.22 -8.78
N ASN A 270 26.80 2.17 -7.45
CA ASN A 270 27.47 1.27 -6.53
C ASN A 270 26.47 0.26 -5.93
#